data_AF-A0A6N7PNB5-F1
#
_entry.id   AF-A0A6N7PNB5-F1
#
_cell.length_a   1.000
_cell.length_b   1.000
_cell.length_c   1.000
_cell.angle_alpha   90.00
_cell.angle_beta   90.00
_cell.angle_gamma   90.00
#
_symmetry.space_group_name_H-M   'P 1'
#
loop_
_entity.id
_entity.type
_entity.pdbx_description
1 polymer ?
#
loop_
_entity_poly.entity_id
_entity_poly.type
_entity_poly.pdbx_seq_one_letter_code
_entity_poly.pdbx_strand_id
1 'polypeptide(L)'
;MTRARVKKARGVGLAVLLVLAGSAARAWAAEDDEPDGVYGRLDGDLDLRLGAGAAFARGGPALAAHASLLYLSSAGLYVHYADALGADGPTITRSIAAGVLIEPLFLGRFATNLERGPARVDLGLDSFALGVGAFWEAPRGGALGAEPGFEFSIGIGLPFFARATGPVLGVRGALRVRPAGFSGAQPFNLLDQGALLSVTLGWRHIVPVHLVDAADRLAR
;
A
#
# COMPACT_ATOMS: atom_id res chain seq x y z
N MET A 1 -22.21 14.98 -26.11
CA MET A 1 -21.15 13.97 -26.33
C MET A 1 -20.73 13.37 -24.98
N THR A 2 -21.47 12.41 -24.40
CA THR A 2 -21.23 12.01 -22.98
C THR A 2 -21.74 10.62 -22.59
N ARG A 3 -21.57 9.60 -23.46
CA ARG A 3 -21.94 8.20 -23.13
C ARG A 3 -20.81 7.16 -23.32
N ALA A 4 -19.69 7.53 -23.93
CA ALA A 4 -18.63 6.57 -24.29
C ALA A 4 -17.62 6.27 -23.15
N ARG A 5 -17.44 7.17 -22.16
CA ARG A 5 -16.44 6.98 -21.08
C ARG A 5 -16.83 5.98 -20.00
N VAL A 6 -18.13 5.76 -19.76
CA VAL A 6 -18.62 4.90 -18.66
C VAL A 6 -18.43 3.40 -18.95
N LYS A 7 -18.40 2.99 -20.22
CA LYS A 7 -18.23 1.57 -20.61
C LYS A 7 -16.79 1.07 -20.43
N LYS A 8 -15.77 1.90 -20.65
CA LYS A 8 -14.36 1.51 -20.48
C LYS A 8 -13.99 1.23 -19.01
N ALA A 9 -14.54 2.01 -18.07
CA ALA A 9 -14.27 1.82 -16.64
C ALA A 9 -14.80 0.47 -16.10
N ARG A 10 -15.92 -0.03 -16.64
CA ARG A 10 -16.49 -1.33 -16.24
C ARG A 10 -15.67 -2.53 -16.71
N GLY A 11 -15.02 -2.44 -17.88
CA GLY A 11 -14.18 -3.50 -18.41
C GLY A 11 -12.87 -3.70 -17.63
N VAL A 12 -12.25 -2.61 -17.19
CA VAL A 12 -11.00 -2.64 -16.41
C VAL A 12 -11.25 -3.21 -15.01
N GLY A 13 -12.34 -2.81 -14.34
CA GLY A 13 -12.69 -3.33 -13.01
C GLY A 13 -12.96 -4.85 -12.99
N LEU A 14 -13.64 -5.36 -14.02
CA LEU A 14 -13.92 -6.80 -14.13
C LEU A 14 -12.65 -7.61 -14.42
N ALA A 15 -11.74 -7.09 -15.26
CA ALA A 15 -10.46 -7.74 -15.54
C ALA A 15 -9.57 -7.83 -14.29
N VAL A 16 -9.48 -6.75 -13.50
CA VAL A 16 -8.72 -6.76 -12.23
C VAL A 16 -9.32 -7.75 -11.23
N LEU A 17 -10.65 -7.78 -11.09
CA LEU A 17 -11.34 -8.75 -10.23
C LEU A 17 -11.12 -10.21 -10.67
N LEU A 18 -11.14 -10.48 -11.97
CA LEU A 18 -10.91 -11.83 -12.50
C LEU A 18 -9.46 -12.28 -12.34
N VAL A 19 -8.49 -11.36 -12.50
CA VAL A 19 -7.07 -11.66 -12.21
C VAL A 19 -6.87 -11.92 -10.72
N LEU A 20 -7.51 -11.16 -9.83
CA LEU A 20 -7.45 -11.36 -8.38
C LEU A 20 -8.14 -12.68 -7.95
N ALA A 21 -9.28 -13.02 -8.55
CA ALA A 21 -9.99 -14.28 -8.26
C ALA A 21 -9.23 -15.51 -8.77
N GLY A 22 -8.64 -15.44 -9.96
CA GLY A 22 -7.84 -16.53 -10.54
C GLY A 22 -6.52 -16.75 -9.79
N SER A 23 -5.92 -15.70 -9.23
CA SER A 23 -4.71 -15.81 -8.41
C SER A 23 -4.98 -16.32 -6.99
N ALA A 24 -6.13 -16.00 -6.41
CA ALA A 24 -6.54 -16.57 -5.11
C ALA A 24 -6.70 -18.10 -5.16
N ALA A 25 -7.29 -18.65 -6.23
CA ALA A 25 -7.44 -20.10 -6.40
C ALA A 25 -6.10 -20.83 -6.58
N ARG A 26 -5.13 -20.20 -7.25
CA ARG A 26 -3.77 -20.75 -7.42
C ARG A 26 -2.93 -20.68 -6.15
N ALA A 27 -3.11 -19.63 -5.34
CA ALA A 27 -2.41 -19.48 -4.06
C ALA A 27 -2.81 -20.59 -3.05
N TRP A 28 -4.06 -21.06 -3.11
CA TRP A 28 -4.54 -22.15 -2.25
C TRP A 28 -4.07 -23.54 -2.69
N ALA A 29 -3.74 -23.72 -3.97
CA ALA A 29 -3.33 -25.01 -4.52
C ALA A 29 -1.82 -25.28 -4.41
N ALA A 30 -1.02 -24.27 -4.03
CA ALA A 30 0.42 -24.32 -4.12
C ALA A 30 1.11 -24.62 -2.77
N GLU A 31 0.45 -25.20 -1.77
CA GLU A 31 1.07 -25.44 -0.46
C GLU A 31 2.25 -26.44 -0.49
N ASP A 32 2.40 -27.23 -1.57
CA ASP A 32 3.28 -28.43 -1.61
C ASP A 32 4.50 -28.40 -2.55
N ASP A 33 4.78 -27.35 -3.31
CA ASP A 33 6.02 -27.30 -4.14
C ASP A 33 7.12 -26.52 -3.42
N GLU A 34 8.35 -27.04 -3.40
CA GLU A 34 9.59 -26.41 -2.89
C GLU A 34 10.15 -25.38 -3.91
N PRO A 35 10.20 -24.08 -3.60
CA PRO A 35 10.93 -23.14 -4.45
C PRO A 35 11.69 -22.14 -3.58
N ASP A 36 13.00 -22.31 -3.37
CA ASP A 36 13.75 -21.24 -2.71
C ASP A 36 14.05 -20.10 -3.69
N GLY A 37 13.04 -19.24 -3.82
CA GLY A 37 13.13 -17.83 -4.14
C GLY A 37 12.52 -17.01 -2.99
N VAL A 38 12.97 -17.29 -1.75
CA VAL A 38 12.59 -16.69 -0.46
C VAL A 38 11.10 -16.48 -0.26
N TYR A 39 10.38 -17.58 0.00
CA TYR A 39 8.93 -17.59 0.24
C TYR A 39 8.10 -17.06 -0.95
N GLY A 40 8.63 -17.16 -2.18
CA GLY A 40 7.95 -16.77 -3.41
C GLY A 40 8.02 -15.26 -3.72
N ARG A 41 8.93 -14.52 -3.07
CA ARG A 41 9.15 -13.10 -3.37
C ARG A 41 9.93 -12.88 -4.65
N LEU A 42 10.78 -13.84 -5.00
CA LEU A 42 11.63 -13.78 -6.19
C LEU A 42 11.01 -14.50 -7.39
N ASP A 43 9.78 -14.98 -7.26
CA ASP A 43 9.00 -15.55 -8.37
C ASP A 43 8.62 -14.49 -9.42
N GLY A 44 8.82 -13.22 -9.10
CA GLY A 44 8.59 -12.08 -9.98
C GLY A 44 9.31 -10.84 -9.48
N ASP A 45 9.29 -9.81 -10.32
CA ASP A 45 9.99 -8.55 -10.12
C ASP A 45 9.07 -7.41 -9.72
N LEU A 46 7.75 -7.60 -9.79
CA LEU A 46 6.75 -6.63 -9.37
C LEU A 46 5.84 -7.20 -8.27
N ASP A 47 5.77 -6.50 -7.15
CA ASP A 47 4.92 -6.80 -6.01
C ASP A 47 3.74 -5.82 -5.97
N LEU A 48 2.55 -6.32 -6.26
CA LEU A 48 1.31 -5.57 -6.28
C LEU A 48 0.52 -5.80 -5.02
N ARG A 49 0.04 -4.72 -4.40
CA ARG A 49 -0.72 -4.78 -3.15
C ARG A 49 -1.95 -3.91 -3.23
N LEU A 50 -3.06 -4.44 -2.74
CA LEU A 50 -4.32 -3.73 -2.64
C LEU A 50 -5.00 -4.14 -1.33
N GLY A 51 -5.44 -3.15 -0.55
CA GLY A 51 -6.10 -3.40 0.73
C GLY A 51 -7.18 -2.37 1.03
N ALA A 52 -8.11 -2.78 1.89
CA ALA A 52 -9.16 -1.93 2.41
C ALA A 52 -9.39 -2.19 3.90
N GLY A 53 -9.89 -1.20 4.62
CA GLY A 53 -10.16 -1.34 6.05
C GLY A 53 -10.55 -0.03 6.69
N ALA A 54 -9.99 0.23 7.87
CA ALA A 54 -10.30 1.41 8.67
C ALA A 54 -9.06 2.28 8.87
N ALA A 55 -9.28 3.59 8.93
CA ALA A 55 -8.31 4.56 9.40
C ALA A 55 -8.86 5.32 10.62
N PHE A 56 -7.95 5.75 11.48
CA PHE A 56 -8.22 6.47 12.72
C PHE A 56 -7.33 7.69 12.73
N ALA A 57 -7.95 8.87 12.82
CA ALA A 57 -7.25 10.14 12.91
C ALA A 57 -8.00 11.07 13.87
N ARG A 58 -7.48 12.28 14.07
CA ARG A 58 -8.19 13.33 14.82
C ARG A 58 -9.49 13.67 14.09
N GLY A 59 -10.60 13.19 14.64
CA GLY A 59 -11.93 13.27 14.02
C GLY A 59 -12.66 11.94 13.99
N GLY A 60 -11.99 10.82 14.24
CA GLY A 60 -12.63 9.52 14.42
C GLY A 60 -12.39 8.54 13.26
N PRO A 61 -13.19 7.47 13.17
CA PRO A 61 -12.96 6.40 12.23
C PRO A 61 -13.35 6.79 10.80
N ALA A 62 -12.57 6.29 9.85
CA ALA A 62 -12.73 6.43 8.42
C ALA A 62 -12.59 5.07 7.73
N LEU A 63 -13.19 4.90 6.56
CA LEU A 63 -12.81 3.85 5.64
C LEU A 63 -11.44 4.17 5.06
N ALA A 64 -10.63 3.14 4.86
CA ALA A 64 -9.31 3.24 4.25
C ALA A 64 -9.21 2.31 3.05
N ALA A 65 -8.49 2.76 2.02
CA ALA A 65 -8.03 1.94 0.92
C ALA A 65 -6.55 2.23 0.66
N HIS A 66 -5.78 1.19 0.38
CA HIS A 66 -4.35 1.29 0.12
C HIS A 66 -4.00 0.49 -1.12
N ALA A 67 -3.13 1.05 -1.95
CA ALA A 67 -2.52 0.35 -3.06
C ALA A 67 -1.02 0.64 -3.07
N SER A 68 -0.22 -0.36 -3.39
CA SER A 68 1.21 -0.18 -3.64
C SER A 68 1.74 -1.12 -4.71
N LEU A 69 2.82 -0.67 -5.34
CA LEU A 69 3.58 -1.42 -6.32
C LEU A 69 5.05 -1.29 -5.96
N LEU A 70 5.73 -2.40 -5.70
CA LEU A 70 7.13 -2.42 -5.31
C LEU A 70 7.92 -3.26 -6.31
N TYR A 71 9.05 -2.72 -6.73
CA TYR A 71 10.04 -3.48 -7.48
C TYR A 71 10.82 -4.39 -6.53
N LEU A 72 10.90 -5.69 -6.86
CA LEU A 72 11.55 -6.73 -6.05
C LEU A 72 11.14 -6.71 -4.58
N SER A 73 9.88 -6.35 -4.30
CA SER A 73 9.37 -6.16 -2.94
C SER A 73 10.29 -5.30 -2.06
N SER A 74 10.85 -4.22 -2.61
CA SER A 74 11.88 -3.43 -1.93
C SER A 74 11.64 -1.92 -2.01
N ALA A 75 11.28 -1.39 -3.18
CA ALA A 75 11.05 0.04 -3.35
C ALA A 75 9.97 0.27 -4.40
N GLY A 76 9.13 1.28 -4.20
CA GLY A 76 8.17 1.65 -5.22
C GLY A 76 7.21 2.73 -4.78
N LEU A 77 5.97 2.63 -5.26
CA LEU A 77 4.97 3.69 -5.11
C LEU A 77 3.81 3.21 -4.25
N TYR A 78 3.19 4.15 -3.53
CA TYR A 78 1.91 3.90 -2.87
C TYR A 78 0.89 4.98 -3.18
N VAL A 79 -0.36 4.59 -3.00
CA VAL A 79 -1.52 5.47 -2.83
C VAL A 79 -2.29 5.02 -1.59
N HIS A 80 -2.75 5.98 -0.80
CA HIS A 80 -3.59 5.74 0.35
C HIS A 80 -4.77 6.69 0.34
N TYR A 81 -5.97 6.17 0.50
CA TYR A 81 -7.21 6.91 0.52
C TYR A 81 -7.91 6.68 1.85
N ALA A 82 -8.45 7.74 2.47
CA ALA A 82 -9.31 7.63 3.63
C ALA A 82 -10.54 8.53 3.52
N ASP A 83 -11.70 8.03 3.94
CA ASP A 83 -12.98 8.76 3.93
C ASP A 83 -13.77 8.50 5.21
N ALA A 84 -14.10 9.54 5.97
CA ALA A 84 -14.73 9.47 7.27
C ALA A 84 -16.18 8.95 7.16
N LEU A 85 -16.58 8.15 8.14
CA LEU A 85 -17.92 7.57 8.20
C LEU A 85 -18.89 8.48 8.97
N GLY A 86 -20.14 8.56 8.48
CA GLY A 86 -21.25 9.20 9.19
C GLY A 86 -21.47 10.69 8.92
N ALA A 87 -22.68 11.16 9.20
CA ALA A 87 -23.11 12.55 9.03
C ALA A 87 -22.60 13.48 10.14
N ASP A 88 -22.31 12.93 11.33
CA ASP A 88 -21.84 13.68 12.51
C ASP A 88 -20.32 13.69 12.68
N GLY A 89 -19.59 13.12 11.71
CA GLY A 89 -18.12 13.11 11.72
C GLY A 89 -17.46 14.48 11.50
N PRO A 90 -16.13 14.54 11.57
CA PRO A 90 -15.30 15.75 11.56
C PRO A 90 -15.36 16.50 10.21
N THR A 91 -15.06 17.80 10.24
CA THR A 91 -15.12 18.69 9.06
C THR A 91 -14.21 18.26 7.91
N ILE A 92 -13.06 17.63 8.22
CA ILE A 92 -12.18 17.00 7.22
C ILE A 92 -12.61 15.55 7.07
N THR A 93 -13.15 15.21 5.90
CA THR A 93 -13.83 13.93 5.68
C THR A 93 -13.03 13.03 4.77
N ARG A 94 -12.26 13.58 3.81
CA ARG A 94 -11.57 12.76 2.81
C ARG A 94 -10.11 13.15 2.68
N SER A 95 -9.24 12.16 2.52
CA SER A 95 -7.84 12.38 2.21
C SER A 95 -7.33 11.37 1.17
N ILE A 96 -6.40 11.83 0.35
CA ILE A 96 -5.61 10.99 -0.54
C ILE A 96 -4.14 11.31 -0.32
N ALA A 97 -3.30 10.30 -0.23
CA ALA A 97 -1.86 10.42 -0.17
C ALA A 97 -1.23 9.55 -1.25
N ALA A 98 -0.13 10.03 -1.82
CA ALA A 98 0.65 9.29 -2.79
C ALA A 98 2.14 9.62 -2.62
N GLY A 99 3.00 8.64 -2.85
CA GLY A 99 4.42 8.83 -2.67
C GLY A 99 5.23 7.58 -2.96
N VAL A 100 6.43 7.57 -2.41
CA VAL A 100 7.37 6.47 -2.49
C VAL A 100 7.40 5.69 -1.19
N LEU A 101 7.65 4.40 -1.28
CA LEU A 101 7.87 3.54 -0.12
C LEU A 101 9.09 2.64 -0.36
N ILE A 102 9.76 2.28 0.73
CA ILE A 102 10.84 1.30 0.74
C ILE A 102 10.62 0.27 1.85
N GLU A 103 11.01 -0.98 1.60
CA GLU A 103 11.03 -2.10 2.52
C GLU A 103 12.47 -2.54 2.77
N PRO A 104 13.20 -1.81 3.63
CA PRO A 104 14.65 -1.96 3.73
C PRO A 104 15.09 -3.31 4.31
N LEU A 105 14.24 -3.95 5.11
CA LEU A 105 14.62 -5.14 5.86
C LEU A 105 14.78 -6.36 4.95
N PHE A 106 13.99 -6.48 3.88
CA PHE A 106 14.12 -7.59 2.94
C PHE A 106 15.51 -7.71 2.34
N LEU A 107 15.96 -6.67 1.62
CA LEU A 107 17.22 -6.74 0.89
C LEU A 107 18.41 -6.97 1.83
N GLY A 108 18.38 -6.35 3.01
CA GLY A 108 19.41 -6.54 4.03
C GLY A 108 19.45 -7.98 4.55
N ARG A 109 18.29 -8.55 4.86
CA ARG A 109 18.17 -9.91 5.39
C ARG A 109 18.44 -10.98 4.34
N PHE A 110 17.98 -10.77 3.11
CA PHE A 110 18.28 -11.61 1.95
C PHE A 110 19.79 -11.66 1.67
N ALA A 111 20.42 -10.49 1.54
CA ALA A 111 21.87 -10.41 1.23
C ALA A 111 22.77 -11.02 2.30
N THR A 112 22.27 -11.17 3.53
CA THR A 112 23.01 -11.73 4.67
C THR A 112 22.51 -13.12 5.09
N ASN A 113 21.59 -13.71 4.32
CA ASN A 113 20.99 -15.01 4.59
C ASN A 113 20.45 -15.12 6.04
N LEU A 114 19.66 -14.13 6.45
CA LEU A 114 19.03 -14.04 7.78
C LEU A 114 17.58 -14.53 7.81
N GLU A 115 17.06 -15.02 6.69
CA GLU A 115 15.70 -15.59 6.52
C GLU A 115 15.69 -17.06 6.95
N ARG A 116 15.99 -17.29 8.24
CA ARG A 116 16.12 -18.64 8.83
C ARG A 116 14.95 -19.00 9.74
N GLY A 117 14.00 -18.09 9.92
CA GLY A 117 12.90 -18.21 10.84
C GLY A 117 11.66 -18.86 10.21
N PRO A 118 10.55 -18.92 10.96
CA PRO A 118 9.26 -19.27 10.39
C PRO A 118 8.91 -18.27 9.28
N ALA A 119 8.57 -18.77 8.09
CA ALA A 119 8.32 -17.96 6.90
C ALA A 119 7.37 -16.77 7.12
N ARG A 120 6.30 -16.96 7.91
CA ARG A 120 5.34 -15.88 8.22
C ARG A 120 5.97 -14.73 9.02
N VAL A 121 6.88 -15.05 9.94
CA VAL A 121 7.59 -14.06 10.75
C VAL A 121 8.58 -13.31 9.88
N ASP A 122 9.37 -14.03 9.09
CA ASP A 122 10.35 -13.42 8.19
C ASP A 122 9.68 -12.51 7.15
N LEU A 123 8.62 -12.99 6.49
CA LEU A 123 7.81 -12.17 5.59
C LEU A 123 7.18 -10.95 6.29
N GLY A 124 6.74 -11.11 7.53
CA GLY A 124 6.17 -10.03 8.34
C GLY A 124 7.21 -8.95 8.65
N LEU A 125 8.40 -9.35 9.11
CA LEU A 125 9.50 -8.44 9.37
C LEU A 125 9.94 -7.73 8.08
N ASP A 126 10.08 -8.47 7.00
CA ASP A 126 10.56 -7.91 5.74
C ASP A 126 9.56 -6.96 5.05
N SER A 127 8.30 -6.98 5.47
CA SER A 127 7.27 -6.04 5.03
C SER A 127 7.31 -4.69 5.76
N PHE A 128 8.26 -4.50 6.68
CA PHE A 128 8.46 -3.22 7.34
C PHE A 128 8.74 -2.15 6.29
N ALA A 129 7.84 -1.18 6.19
CA ALA A 129 7.86 -0.16 5.17
C ALA A 129 8.09 1.22 5.76
N LEU A 130 8.91 2.02 5.08
CA LEU A 130 9.06 3.45 5.29
C LEU A 130 8.53 4.17 4.05
N GLY A 131 7.71 5.19 4.24
CA GLY A 131 7.09 5.92 3.15
C GLY A 131 7.20 7.42 3.32
N VAL A 132 7.35 8.12 2.20
CA VAL A 132 7.35 9.58 2.12
C VAL A 132 6.51 10.00 0.92
N GLY A 133 5.67 11.01 1.09
CA GLY A 133 4.78 11.44 0.02
C GLY A 133 4.13 12.79 0.23
N ALA A 134 3.21 13.08 -0.68
CA ALA A 134 2.30 14.20 -0.58
C ALA A 134 0.91 13.70 -0.19
N PHE A 135 0.15 14.52 0.54
CA PHE A 135 -1.24 14.26 0.84
C PHE A 135 -2.12 15.48 0.55
N TRP A 136 -3.37 15.21 0.20
CA TRP A 136 -4.42 16.19 -0.04
C TRP A 136 -5.62 15.84 0.81
N GLU A 137 -6.30 16.85 1.32
CA GLU A 137 -7.50 16.71 2.13
C GLU A 137 -8.65 17.49 1.53
N ALA A 138 -9.86 16.95 1.65
CA ALA A 138 -11.10 17.62 1.29
C ALA A 138 -12.01 17.70 2.52
N PRO A 139 -12.60 18.88 2.78
CA PRO A 139 -13.69 18.99 3.75
C PRO A 139 -14.92 18.23 3.25
N ARG A 140 -15.89 17.97 4.13
CA ARG A 140 -17.13 17.27 3.78
C ARG A 140 -17.82 17.95 2.59
N GLY A 141 -18.06 17.19 1.52
CA GLY A 141 -18.73 17.69 0.31
C GLY A 141 -17.91 18.68 -0.54
N GLY A 142 -16.66 18.97 -0.15
CA GLY A 142 -15.75 19.86 -0.86
C GLY A 142 -14.81 19.14 -1.84
N ALA A 143 -14.06 19.94 -2.59
CA ALA A 143 -12.96 19.46 -3.41
C ALA A 143 -11.70 19.25 -2.54
N LEU A 144 -10.76 18.45 -3.06
CA LEU A 144 -9.41 18.37 -2.49
C LEU A 144 -8.77 19.77 -2.53
N GLY A 145 -8.07 20.12 -1.45
CA GLY A 145 -7.28 21.35 -1.40
C GLY A 145 -6.25 21.40 -2.54
N ALA A 146 -5.97 22.60 -3.03
CA ALA A 146 -4.99 22.81 -4.10
C ALA A 146 -3.53 22.58 -3.62
N GLU A 147 -3.27 22.85 -2.34
CA GLU A 147 -1.94 22.72 -1.75
C GLU A 147 -1.76 21.34 -1.10
N PRO A 148 -0.78 20.54 -1.53
CA PRO A 148 -0.43 19.31 -0.84
C PRO A 148 0.26 19.60 0.49
N GLY A 149 0.02 18.74 1.48
CA GLY A 149 0.90 18.59 2.62
C GLY A 149 1.91 17.46 2.42
N PHE A 150 2.82 17.32 3.37
CA PHE A 150 3.85 16.28 3.40
C PHE A 150 3.44 15.12 4.31
N GLU A 151 3.62 13.88 3.86
CA GLU A 151 3.34 12.67 4.62
C GLU A 151 4.62 11.86 4.85
N PHE A 152 4.88 11.51 6.10
CA PHE A 152 5.82 10.46 6.48
C PHE A 152 5.03 9.27 7.01
N SER A 153 5.39 8.05 6.64
CA SER A 153 4.69 6.86 7.09
C SER A 153 5.60 5.70 7.41
N ILE A 154 5.15 4.88 8.35
CA ILE A 154 5.69 3.57 8.65
C ILE A 154 4.59 2.52 8.49
N GLY A 155 4.95 1.31 8.11
CA GLY A 155 3.97 0.23 7.97
C GLY A 155 4.57 -1.15 8.17
N ILE A 156 3.70 -2.12 8.40
CA ILE A 156 4.02 -3.55 8.44
C ILE A 156 2.82 -4.34 7.92
N GLY A 157 3.08 -5.43 7.21
CA GLY A 157 2.09 -6.38 6.71
C GLY A 157 2.29 -7.77 7.28
N LEU A 158 1.29 -8.29 7.97
CA LEU A 158 1.33 -9.65 8.54
C LEU A 158 0.67 -10.63 7.55
N PRO A 159 1.44 -11.51 6.88
CA PRO A 159 0.87 -12.48 5.96
C PRO A 159 0.15 -13.59 6.72
N PHE A 160 -0.96 -14.06 6.14
CA PHE A 160 -1.71 -15.18 6.71
C PHE A 160 -1.08 -16.54 6.36
N PHE A 161 -0.36 -16.62 5.24
CA PHE A 161 0.27 -17.84 4.74
C PHE A 161 1.79 -17.74 4.76
N ALA A 162 2.47 -18.88 4.63
CA ALA A 162 3.94 -18.98 4.55
C ALA A 162 4.50 -18.60 3.16
N ARG A 163 3.74 -17.80 2.39
CA ARG A 163 4.08 -17.36 1.03
C ARG A 163 3.86 -15.86 0.90
N ALA A 164 4.66 -15.21 0.06
CA ALA A 164 4.61 -13.77 -0.18
C ALA A 164 3.31 -13.33 -0.87
N THR A 165 2.81 -14.15 -1.80
CA THR A 165 1.50 -13.93 -2.42
C THR A 165 0.40 -14.46 -1.50
N GLY A 166 -0.58 -13.61 -1.20
CA GLY A 166 -1.73 -13.99 -0.39
C GLY A 166 -2.38 -12.83 0.37
N PRO A 167 -3.32 -13.15 1.27
CA PRO A 167 -3.93 -12.16 2.14
C PRO A 167 -2.93 -11.70 3.21
N VAL A 168 -3.02 -10.41 3.53
CA VAL A 168 -2.13 -9.71 4.47
C VAL A 168 -2.96 -8.77 5.34
N LEU A 169 -2.66 -8.74 6.64
CA LEU A 169 -3.16 -7.72 7.56
C LEU A 169 -2.12 -6.59 7.62
N GLY A 170 -2.43 -5.47 6.97
CA GLY A 170 -1.57 -4.29 6.95
C GLY A 170 -1.90 -3.33 8.10
N VAL A 171 -0.87 -2.87 8.81
CA VAL A 171 -0.93 -1.77 9.76
C VAL A 171 -0.01 -0.67 9.28
N ARG A 172 -0.50 0.57 9.27
CA ARG A 172 0.26 1.73 8.81
C ARG A 172 0.00 2.93 9.70
N GLY A 173 1.06 3.57 10.15
CA GLY A 173 1.04 4.88 10.80
C GLY A 173 1.56 5.96 9.86
N ALA A 174 0.92 7.11 9.83
CA ALA A 174 1.34 8.26 9.04
C ALA A 174 1.30 9.54 9.89
N LEU A 175 2.27 10.42 9.64
CA LEU A 175 2.36 11.78 10.17
C LEU A 175 2.25 12.75 9.01
N ARG A 176 1.40 13.78 9.16
CA ARG A 176 0.98 14.66 8.06
C ARG A 176 1.18 16.12 8.42
N VAL A 177 2.17 16.73 7.79
CA VAL A 177 2.51 18.13 8.05
C VAL A 177 2.00 18.99 6.91
N ARG A 178 1.15 19.97 7.23
CA ARG A 178 0.73 20.99 6.27
C ARG A 178 1.79 22.10 6.18
N PRO A 179 1.91 22.83 5.04
CA PRO A 179 2.87 23.91 4.88
C PRO A 179 2.87 24.94 6.03
N ALA A 180 1.68 25.33 6.50
CA ALA A 180 1.52 26.25 7.64
C ALA A 180 2.15 25.72 8.95
N GLY A 181 2.23 24.40 9.13
CA GLY A 181 2.83 23.75 10.30
C GLY A 181 4.35 23.89 10.40
N PHE A 182 5.05 24.23 9.31
CA PHE A 182 6.49 24.47 9.33
C PHE A 182 6.87 25.87 9.84
N SER A 183 5.90 26.77 10.02
CA SER A 183 6.13 28.17 10.42
C SER A 183 6.58 28.35 11.89
N GLY A 184 6.62 27.28 12.69
CA GLY A 184 7.15 27.30 14.06
C GLY A 184 6.27 28.02 15.10
N ALA A 185 5.08 28.50 14.72
CA ALA A 185 4.23 29.32 15.57
C ALA A 185 3.41 28.54 16.63
N GLN A 186 3.48 27.21 16.65
CA GLN A 186 2.67 26.35 17.53
C GLN A 186 3.52 25.25 18.18
N PRO A 187 3.25 24.85 19.44
CA PRO A 187 3.90 23.71 20.09
C PRO A 187 3.69 22.42 19.27
N PHE A 188 4.71 21.57 19.18
CA PHE A 188 4.64 20.32 18.41
C PHE A 188 3.82 19.26 19.17
N ASN A 189 2.63 18.91 18.65
CA ASN A 189 1.81 17.80 19.13
C ASN A 189 1.50 16.86 17.96
N LEU A 190 1.88 15.58 18.08
CA LEU A 190 1.72 14.55 17.06
C LEU A 190 0.26 14.41 16.57
N LEU A 191 -0.71 14.50 17.47
CA LEU A 191 -2.14 14.38 17.12
C LEU A 191 -2.65 15.63 16.40
N ASP A 192 -2.08 16.80 16.71
CA ASP A 192 -2.38 18.04 16.01
C ASP A 192 -1.69 18.09 14.62
N GLN A 193 -0.60 17.35 14.44
CA GLN A 193 0.18 17.16 13.22
C GLN A 193 -0.41 16.07 12.30
N GLY A 194 -1.72 15.85 12.35
CA GLY A 194 -2.43 14.98 11.39
C GLY A 194 -2.06 13.50 11.45
N ALA A 195 -1.70 12.97 12.63
CA ALA A 195 -1.43 11.55 12.80
C ALA A 195 -2.62 10.68 12.33
N LEU A 196 -2.34 9.66 11.53
CA LEU A 196 -3.29 8.71 10.98
C LEU A 196 -2.78 7.29 11.19
N LEU A 197 -3.62 6.43 11.76
CA LEU A 197 -3.38 4.99 11.88
C LEU A 197 -4.39 4.26 10.98
N SER A 198 -3.93 3.40 10.09
CA SER A 198 -4.81 2.56 9.27
C SER A 198 -4.52 1.08 9.49
N VAL A 199 -5.59 0.29 9.57
CA VAL A 199 -5.57 -1.17 9.59
C VAL A 199 -6.36 -1.66 8.38
N THR A 200 -5.72 -2.47 7.55
CA THR A 200 -6.28 -2.94 6.27
C THR A 200 -6.16 -4.44 6.16
N LEU A 201 -7.19 -5.08 5.60
CA LEU A 201 -7.08 -6.42 5.05
C LEU A 201 -6.85 -6.26 3.56
N GLY A 202 -5.79 -6.87 3.05
CA GLY A 202 -5.40 -6.74 1.66
C GLY A 202 -4.91 -8.04 1.05
N TRP A 203 -4.61 -7.94 -0.23
CA TRP A 203 -3.99 -8.97 -1.03
C TRP A 203 -2.65 -8.47 -1.55
N ARG A 204 -1.63 -9.31 -1.43
CA ARG A 204 -0.30 -9.13 -2.00
C ARG A 204 -0.11 -10.14 -3.12
N HIS A 205 0.42 -9.71 -4.26
CA HIS A 205 0.64 -10.56 -5.42
C HIS A 205 1.96 -10.24 -6.10
N ILE A 206 2.80 -11.26 -6.24
CA ILE A 206 4.08 -11.18 -6.96
C ILE A 206 3.83 -11.55 -8.43
N VAL A 207 4.28 -10.69 -9.34
CA VAL A 207 4.06 -10.81 -10.79
C VAL A 207 5.40 -10.77 -11.53
N PRO A 208 5.70 -11.76 -12.39
CA PRO A 208 6.86 -11.72 -13.28
C PRO A 208 6.52 -10.89 -14.51
N VAL A 209 6.91 -9.61 -14.49
CA VAL A 209 6.76 -8.70 -15.64
C VAL A 209 8.03 -8.60 -16.48
N HIS A 210 9.18 -9.09 -15.97
CA HIS A 210 10.47 -9.06 -16.65
C HIS A 210 10.88 -7.65 -17.09
N LEU A 211 10.73 -6.68 -16.18
CA LEU A 211 11.08 -5.26 -16.37
C LEU A 211 12.50 -5.08 -16.89
N VAL A 212 13.45 -5.91 -16.42
CA VAL A 212 14.84 -5.87 -16.87
C VAL A 212 14.97 -6.25 -18.35
N ASP A 213 14.18 -7.20 -18.84
CA ASP A 213 14.25 -7.68 -20.23
C ASP A 213 13.44 -6.81 -21.20
N ALA A 214 12.68 -5.83 -20.70
CA ALA A 214 11.80 -5.01 -21.53
C ALA A 214 12.59 -4.17 -22.56
N ALA A 215 13.78 -3.68 -22.17
CA ALA A 215 14.65 -2.91 -23.05
C ALA A 215 15.19 -3.76 -24.21
N ASP A 216 15.62 -4.99 -23.92
CA ASP A 216 16.18 -5.91 -24.93
C ASP A 216 15.14 -6.34 -25.96
N ARG A 217 13.85 -6.41 -25.59
CA ARG A 217 12.76 -6.72 -26.50
C ARG A 217 12.43 -5.59 -27.47
N LEU A 218 12.64 -4.33 -27.07
CA LEU A 218 12.39 -3.17 -27.93
C LEU A 218 13.49 -2.95 -28.98
N ALA A 219 14.67 -3.55 -28.76
CA ALA A 219 15.82 -3.46 -29.67
C ALA A 219 15.84 -4.55 -30.77
N ARG A 220 14.87 -5.47 -30.78
CA ARG A 220 14.68 -6.50 -31.83
C ARG A 220 13.59 -6.09 -32.80
#